data_AF-A0A060WPE8-F1
#
_entry.id   AF-A0A060WPE8-F1
#
_cell.length_a   1.000
_cell.length_b   1.000
_cell.length_c   1.000
_cell.angle_alpha   90.00
_cell.angle_beta   90.00
_cell.angle_gamma   90.00
#
_symmetry.space_group_name_H-M   'P 1'
#
loop_
_entity.id
_entity.type
_entity.pdbx_description
1 polymer ?
#
loop_
_entity_poly.entity_id
_entity_poly.type
_entity_poly.pdbx_seq_one_letter_code
_entity_poly.pdbx_strand_id
1 'polypeptide(L)'
;MNKPKMTTEKGVPSNSRVLMLLGQLERLNREAMLADAEIGRQITAKILHLIQTQEKTRKEIMSKGSSGMEVILATLENTQDLQTILNILYILNELLTW
;
A
#
# COMPACT_ATOMS: atom_id res chain seq x y z
N MET A 1 40.17 -15.63 -5.78
CA MET A 1 39.22 -15.57 -4.64
C MET A 1 38.25 -14.42 -4.86
N ASN A 2 36.96 -14.73 -4.71
CA ASN A 2 35.79 -13.89 -5.03
C ASN A 2 35.70 -12.61 -4.19
N LYS A 3 35.16 -11.54 -4.79
CA LYS A 3 34.16 -10.70 -4.14
C LYS A 3 32.96 -10.56 -5.07
N PRO A 4 31.74 -10.89 -4.61
CA PRO A 4 30.57 -10.96 -5.46
C PRO A 4 30.10 -9.57 -5.87
N LYS A 5 29.78 -9.40 -7.16
CA LYS A 5 28.98 -8.29 -7.66
C LYS A 5 27.58 -8.43 -7.04
N MET A 6 27.26 -7.60 -6.06
CA MET A 6 25.87 -7.44 -5.64
C MET A 6 25.09 -6.81 -6.79
N THR A 7 24.16 -7.60 -7.29
CA THR A 7 23.15 -7.25 -8.27
C THR A 7 22.39 -6.02 -7.81
N THR A 8 22.25 -5.10 -8.75
CA THR A 8 21.49 -3.87 -8.64
C THR A 8 20.03 -4.20 -8.35
N GLU A 9 19.61 -4.12 -7.09
CA GLU A 9 18.21 -3.86 -6.79
C GLU A 9 17.96 -2.40 -7.15
N LYS A 10 17.58 -2.19 -8.42
CA LYS A 10 16.99 -0.93 -8.87
C LYS A 10 15.66 -0.77 -8.13
N GLY A 11 15.73 -0.30 -6.89
CA GLY A 11 14.65 0.47 -6.30
C GLY A 11 14.49 1.70 -7.17
N VAL A 12 13.66 1.60 -8.21
CA VAL A 12 13.16 2.78 -8.91
C VAL A 12 12.56 3.65 -7.80
N PRO A 13 13.02 4.90 -7.59
CA PRO A 13 12.27 5.80 -6.74
C PRO A 13 10.96 6.00 -7.48
N SER A 14 9.91 5.30 -7.04
CA SER A 14 8.62 5.40 -7.67
C SER A 14 8.17 6.84 -7.45
N ASN A 15 8.22 7.67 -8.50
CA ASN A 15 7.53 8.98 -8.50
C ASN A 15 6.00 8.80 -8.32
N SER A 16 5.52 7.55 -8.25
CA SER A 16 4.14 7.23 -7.94
C SER A 16 3.83 7.46 -6.48
N ARG A 17 2.94 8.42 -6.26
CA ARG A 17 2.41 8.78 -4.95
C ARG A 17 1.71 7.61 -4.26
N VAL A 18 1.07 6.70 -5.01
CA VAL A 18 0.39 5.55 -4.41
C VAL A 18 1.38 4.51 -3.88
N LEU A 19 2.47 4.25 -4.61
CA LEU A 19 3.49 3.31 -4.17
C LEU A 19 4.23 3.82 -2.93
N MET A 20 4.47 5.14 -2.86
CA MET A 20 5.00 5.78 -1.65
C MET A 20 4.06 5.58 -0.44
N LEU A 21 2.76 5.80 -0.61
CA LEU A 21 1.76 5.61 0.45
C LEU A 21 1.65 4.13 0.86
N LEU A 22 1.72 3.19 -0.09
CA LEU A 22 1.73 1.76 0.20
C LEU A 22 2.98 1.36 0.98
N GLY A 23 4.15 1.89 0.64
CA GLY A 23 5.37 1.65 1.42
C GLY A 23 5.29 2.20 2.85
N GLN A 24 4.62 3.33 3.07
CA GLN A 24 4.34 3.85 4.41
C GLN A 24 3.37 2.94 5.17
N LEU A 25 2.32 2.46 4.51
CA LEU A 25 1.35 1.53 5.10
C LEU A 25 2.02 0.20 5.48
N GLU A 26 2.90 -0.31 4.64
CA GLU A 26 3.67 -1.54 4.91
C GLU A 26 4.55 -1.41 6.16
N ARG A 27 5.17 -0.25 6.37
CA ARG A 27 5.95 0.02 7.59
C ARG A 27 5.07 0.05 8.84
N LEU A 28 3.91 0.72 8.76
CA LEU A 28 2.94 0.76 9.86
C LEU A 28 2.41 -0.63 10.22
N ASN A 29 2.21 -1.50 9.23
CA ASN A 29 1.81 -2.88 9.49
C ASN A 29 2.88 -3.67 10.26
N ARG A 30 4.17 -3.39 10.02
CA ARG A 30 5.29 -4.04 10.73
C ARG A 30 5.52 -3.49 12.14
N GLU A 31 5.26 -2.21 12.38
CA GLU A 31 5.57 -1.51 13.63
C GLU A 31 4.48 -1.64 14.72
N ALA A 32 3.55 -2.57 14.56
CA ALA A 32 2.33 -2.72 15.36
C ALA A 32 1.43 -1.48 15.27
N MET A 33 0.45 -1.56 14.37
CA MET A 33 -0.50 -0.50 14.00
C MET A 33 -1.30 0.16 15.15
N LEU A 34 -1.20 -0.40 16.37
CA LEU A 34 -1.89 0.06 17.57
C LEU A 34 -1.41 1.44 18.07
N ALA A 35 -0.17 1.83 17.76
CA ALA A 35 0.39 3.09 18.24
C ALA A 35 -0.13 4.33 17.46
N ASP A 36 -0.41 4.18 16.16
CA ASP A 36 -0.67 5.31 15.25
C ASP A 36 -1.87 5.07 14.31
N ALA A 37 -3.01 4.69 14.90
CA ALA A 37 -4.25 4.45 14.15
C ALA A 37 -4.66 5.67 13.28
N GLU A 38 -4.42 6.90 13.74
CA GLU A 38 -4.71 8.11 12.97
C GLU A 38 -3.90 8.19 11.67
N ILE A 39 -2.62 7.84 11.71
CA ILE A 39 -1.76 7.83 10.51
C ILE A 39 -2.26 6.77 9.53
N GLY A 40 -2.63 5.60 10.03
CA GLY A 40 -3.27 4.54 9.26
C GLY A 40 -4.53 5.00 8.54
N ARG A 41 -5.44 5.67 9.25
CA ARG A 41 -6.66 6.26 8.68
C ARG A 41 -6.34 7.26 7.56
N GLN A 42 -5.38 8.15 7.79
CA GLN A 42 -5.00 9.16 6.80
C GLN A 42 -4.35 8.56 5.55
N ILE A 43 -3.48 7.58 5.69
CA ILE A 43 -2.81 6.92 4.56
C ILE A 43 -3.83 6.15 3.73
N THR A 44 -4.66 5.32 4.37
CA THR A 44 -5.68 4.53 3.67
C THR A 44 -6.71 5.42 2.97
N ALA A 45 -7.14 6.53 3.59
CA ALA A 45 -8.02 7.51 2.95
C ALA A 45 -7.38 8.15 1.71
N LYS A 46 -6.09 8.51 1.77
CA LYS A 46 -5.35 9.07 0.62
C LYS A 46 -5.20 8.06 -0.52
N ILE A 47 -4.94 6.79 -0.20
CA ILE A 47 -4.87 5.71 -1.20
C ILE A 47 -6.23 5.54 -1.89
N LEU A 48 -7.32 5.46 -1.10
CA LEU A 48 -8.68 5.36 -1.63
C LEU A 48 -9.01 6.51 -2.57
N HIS A 49 -8.72 7.75 -2.16
CA HIS A 49 -8.95 8.92 -2.99
C HIS A 49 -8.18 8.88 -4.32
N LEU A 50 -6.90 8.46 -4.30
CA LEU A 50 -6.12 8.32 -5.53
C LEU A 50 -6.70 7.25 -6.46
N ILE A 51 -7.14 6.11 -5.91
CA ILE A 51 -7.77 5.04 -6.67
C ILE A 51 -9.07 5.52 -7.34
N GLN A 52 -9.91 6.26 -6.61
CA GLN A 52 -11.17 6.79 -7.13
C GLN A 52 -10.98 7.85 -8.22
N THR A 53 -9.92 8.66 -8.11
CA THR A 53 -9.68 9.78 -9.03
C THR A 53 -8.75 9.46 -10.20
N GLN A 54 -7.93 8.41 -10.10
CA GLN A 54 -6.88 8.11 -11.08
C GLN A 54 -6.90 6.62 -11.48
N GLU A 55 -7.40 6.32 -12.68
CA GLU A 55 -7.42 4.94 -13.19
C GLU A 55 -6.02 4.30 -13.29
N LYS A 56 -5.00 5.10 -13.62
CA LYS A 56 -3.60 4.65 -13.67
C LYS A 56 -3.15 4.05 -12.34
N THR A 57 -3.60 4.63 -11.22
CA THR A 57 -3.28 4.17 -9.87
C THR A 57 -3.80 2.75 -9.63
N ARG A 58 -5.02 2.43 -10.07
CA ARG A 58 -5.57 1.06 -9.96
C ARG A 58 -4.69 0.03 -10.67
N LYS A 59 -4.33 0.32 -11.93
CA LYS A 59 -3.47 -0.55 -12.74
C LYS A 59 -2.09 -0.74 -12.14
N GLU A 60 -1.56 0.30 -11.50
CA GLU A 60 -0.26 0.23 -10.82
C GLU A 60 -0.30 -0.69 -9.60
N ILE A 61 -1.33 -0.58 -8.76
CA ILE A 61 -1.53 -1.48 -7.61
C ILE A 61 -1.68 -2.94 -8.06
N MET A 62 -2.48 -3.18 -9.11
CA MET A 62 -2.76 -4.51 -9.67
C MET A 62 -1.67 -5.03 -10.61
N SER A 63 -0.60 -4.27 -10.83
CA SER A 63 0.46 -4.67 -11.76
C SER A 63 1.26 -5.86 -11.23
N LYS A 64 1.66 -6.76 -12.13
CA LYS A 64 2.51 -7.91 -11.79
C LYS A 64 3.85 -7.40 -11.24
N GLY A 65 4.14 -7.73 -9.99
CA GLY A 65 5.35 -7.29 -9.28
C GLY A 65 5.12 -6.14 -8.28
N SER A 66 3.91 -5.60 -8.20
CA SER A 66 3.50 -4.70 -7.12
C SER A 66 3.15 -5.50 -5.86
N SER A 67 3.70 -5.10 -4.72
CA SER A 67 3.30 -5.61 -3.40
C SER A 67 2.03 -4.93 -2.86
N GLY A 68 1.41 -4.02 -3.64
CA GLY A 68 0.30 -3.19 -3.17
C GLY A 68 -0.88 -3.98 -2.62
N MET A 69 -1.28 -5.05 -3.30
CA MET A 69 -2.39 -5.90 -2.84
C MET A 69 -2.07 -6.64 -1.54
N GLU A 70 -0.85 -7.16 -1.41
CA GLU A 70 -0.38 -7.85 -0.20
C GLU A 70 -0.38 -6.90 1.00
N VAL A 71 0.09 -5.67 0.81
CA VAL A 71 0.07 -4.64 1.86
C VAL A 71 -1.35 -4.27 2.26
N ILE A 72 -2.27 -4.10 1.31
CA ILE A 72 -3.69 -3.79 1.59
C ILE A 72 -4.33 -4.90 2.44
N LEU A 73 -4.13 -6.17 2.06
CA LEU A 73 -4.67 -7.32 2.78
C LEU A 73 -4.03 -7.50 4.16
N ALA A 74 -2.70 -7.35 4.26
CA ALA A 74 -2.00 -7.38 5.55
C ALA A 74 -2.49 -6.27 6.49
N THR A 75 -2.82 -5.09 5.96
CA THR A 75 -3.41 -4.00 6.75
C THR A 75 -4.76 -4.42 7.33
N LEU A 76 -5.62 -5.04 6.52
CA LEU A 76 -6.93 -5.52 6.94
C LEU A 76 -6.83 -6.60 8.03
N GLU A 77 -5.87 -7.51 7.91
CA GLU A 77 -5.65 -8.59 8.88
C GLU A 77 -5.15 -8.07 10.24
N ASN A 78 -4.29 -7.04 10.23
CA ASN A 78 -3.61 -6.58 11.45
C ASN A 78 -4.30 -5.41 12.16
N THR A 79 -5.20 -4.69 11.49
CA THR A 79 -5.84 -3.50 12.07
C THR A 79 -7.10 -3.83 12.88
N GLN A 80 -7.29 -3.15 14.01
CA GLN A 80 -8.55 -3.15 14.77
C GLN A 80 -9.33 -1.84 14.61
N ASP A 81 -8.79 -0.87 13.87
CA ASP A 81 -9.41 0.43 13.66
C ASP A 81 -10.50 0.33 12.58
N LEU A 82 -11.75 0.58 12.96
CA LEU A 82 -12.91 0.41 12.09
C LEU A 82 -12.85 1.29 10.83
N GLN A 83 -12.34 2.52 10.94
CA GLN A 83 -12.27 3.43 9.80
C GLN A 83 -11.23 2.96 8.79
N THR A 84 -10.09 2.44 9.26
CA THR A 84 -9.07 1.81 8.43
C THR A 84 -9.63 0.58 7.73
N ILE A 85 -10.37 -0.28 8.45
CA ILE A 85 -11.07 -1.43 7.86
C ILE A 85 -12.00 -0.97 6.72
N LEU A 86 -12.86 0.02 6.98
CA LEU A 86 -13.79 0.54 5.97
C LEU A 86 -13.05 1.10 4.74
N ASN A 87 -12.00 1.89 4.95
CA ASN A 87 -11.19 2.43 3.85
C ASN A 87 -10.60 1.31 3.00
N ILE A 88 -10.05 0.25 3.63
CA ILE A 88 -9.49 -0.91 2.92
C ILE A 88 -10.56 -1.67 2.15
N LEU A 89 -11.75 -1.88 2.73
CA LEU A 89 -12.86 -2.52 2.02
C LEU A 89 -13.31 -1.71 0.79
N TYR A 90 -13.38 -0.38 0.89
CA TYR A 90 -13.66 0.47 -0.26
C TYR A 90 -12.55 0.42 -1.32
N ILE A 91 -11.29 0.39 -0.91
CA ILE A 91 -10.15 0.21 -1.82
C ILE A 91 -10.30 -1.11 -2.59
N LEU A 92 -10.56 -2.22 -1.89
CA LEU A 92 -10.75 -3.53 -2.52
C LEU A 92 -11.94 -3.52 -3.48
N ASN A 93 -13.05 -2.89 -3.10
CA ASN A 93 -14.21 -2.74 -3.97
C ASN A 93 -13.88 -1.99 -5.27
N GLU A 94 -13.17 -0.86 -5.17
CA GLU A 94 -12.73 -0.07 -6.33
C GLU A 94 -11.72 -0.81 -7.23
N LEU A 95 -10.92 -1.72 -6.66
CA LEU A 95 -9.96 -2.52 -7.44
C LEU A 95 -10.61 -3.73 -8.12
N LEU A 96 -11.71 -4.27 -7.59
CA LEU A 96 -12.40 -5.45 -8.12
C LEU A 96 -13.56 -5.13 -9.07
N THR A 97 -14.13 -3.93 -8.97
CA THR A 97 -15.32 -3.54 -9.78
C THR A 97 -14.96 -2.93 -11.14
N TRP A 98 -13.67 -2.74 -11.42
CA TRP A 98 -13.13 -2.13 -12.65
C TRP A 98 -12.12 -3.04 -13.34
#